data_AF-A0A9P7GHJ7-F1
#
_entry.id   AF-A0A9P7GHJ7-F1
#
_cell.length_a   1.000
_cell.length_b   1.000
_cell.length_c   1.000
_cell.angle_alpha   90.00
_cell.angle_beta   90.00
_cell.angle_gamma   90.00
#
_symmetry.space_group_name_H-M   'P 1'
#
loop_
_entity.id
_entity.type
_entity.pdbx_description
1 polymer ?
#
loop_
_entity_poly.entity_id
_entity_poly.type
_entity_poly.pdbx_seq_one_letter_code
_entity_poly.pdbx_strand_id
1 'polypeptide(L)'
;MNSIADPAPPSFYKDFTPVNRKKRKNRAPKDRESTLAAVQRLRDDLAQDDWLPQCQQILRDSVECAALAQTPLEVLCLGLGSPTASSNARAQLAFLLAVCDDLNIDHAKVSLYDPVFTVEDAALFHELQLQLLTENKASLATALLFGWRNDSNY
;
A
#
# COMPACT_ATOMS: atom_id res chain seq x y z
N MET A 1 -28.93 -64.24 16.82
CA MET A 1 -28.06 -63.51 15.89
C MET A 1 -28.92 -62.43 15.25
N ASN A 2 -28.96 -61.23 15.84
CA ASN A 2 -29.78 -60.12 15.36
C ASN A 2 -28.92 -59.27 14.41
N SER A 3 -29.32 -59.22 13.14
CA SER A 3 -28.65 -58.41 12.12
C SER A 3 -29.26 -57.00 12.15
N ILE A 4 -28.46 -56.03 12.57
CA ILE A 4 -28.78 -54.60 12.50
C ILE A 4 -28.54 -54.16 11.05
N ALA A 5 -29.56 -53.60 10.40
CA ALA A 5 -29.43 -52.99 9.08
C ALA A 5 -29.00 -51.53 9.24
N ASP A 6 -27.89 -51.15 8.61
CA ASP A 6 -27.41 -49.77 8.57
C ASP A 6 -28.35 -48.90 7.72
N PRO A 7 -28.73 -47.69 8.17
CA PRO A 7 -29.44 -46.74 7.33
C PRO A 7 -28.48 -46.14 6.29
N ALA A 8 -28.92 -46.11 5.03
CA ALA A 8 -28.19 -45.48 3.94
C ALA A 8 -27.94 -43.98 4.22
N PRO A 9 -26.75 -43.44 3.89
CA PRO A 9 -26.44 -42.04 4.13
C PRO A 9 -27.31 -41.12 3.26
N PRO A 10 -27.73 -39.95 3.77
CA PRO A 10 -28.54 -39.01 3.02
C PRO A 10 -27.76 -38.49 1.80
N SER A 11 -28.35 -38.69 0.61
CA SER A 11 -27.88 -38.16 -0.67
C SER A 11 -28.04 -36.64 -0.72
N PHE A 12 -27.13 -35.90 -0.09
CA PHE A 12 -27.01 -34.45 -0.22
C PHE A 12 -25.68 -34.10 -0.86
N TYR A 13 -25.56 -34.28 -2.18
CA TYR A 13 -24.66 -33.49 -3.02
C TYR A 13 -24.90 -33.87 -4.50
N LYS A 14 -25.82 -33.17 -5.17
CA LYS A 14 -26.03 -33.33 -6.62
C LYS A 14 -26.06 -32.03 -7.41
N ASP A 15 -25.63 -30.91 -6.84
CA ASP A 15 -25.62 -29.62 -7.55
C ASP A 15 -24.24 -28.95 -7.59
N PHE A 16 -23.17 -29.73 -7.78
CA PHE A 16 -21.91 -29.14 -8.23
C PHE A 16 -21.82 -29.27 -9.74
N THR A 17 -22.23 -28.22 -10.46
CA THR A 17 -21.94 -28.10 -11.89
C THR A 17 -20.56 -27.46 -12.03
N PRO A 18 -19.50 -28.19 -12.42
CA PRO A 18 -18.21 -27.57 -12.66
C PRO A 18 -18.35 -26.57 -13.80
N VAL A 19 -18.25 -25.28 -13.48
CA VAL A 19 -18.20 -24.22 -14.47
C VAL A 19 -16.92 -24.42 -15.27
N ASN A 20 -17.07 -24.85 -16.51
CA ASN A 20 -15.97 -25.01 -17.45
C ASN A 20 -15.40 -23.61 -17.70
N ARG A 21 -14.36 -23.22 -16.94
CA ARG A 21 -13.63 -21.97 -17.17
C ARG A 21 -12.98 -22.10 -18.54
N LYS A 22 -13.70 -21.63 -19.56
CA LYS A 22 -13.21 -21.46 -20.92
C LYS A 22 -11.91 -20.66 -20.80
N LYS A 23 -10.78 -21.37 -20.96
CA LYS A 23 -9.43 -20.81 -20.92
C LYS A 23 -9.44 -19.64 -21.89
N ARG A 24 -9.39 -18.40 -21.38
CA ARG A 24 -9.39 -17.19 -22.20
C ARG A 24 -8.05 -17.12 -22.93
N LYS A 25 -7.93 -17.93 -23.98
CA LYS A 25 -6.83 -17.91 -24.93
C LYS A 25 -7.16 -16.76 -25.89
N ASN A 26 -6.31 -15.74 -25.90
CA ASN A 26 -6.35 -14.57 -26.79
C ASN A 26 -7.29 -13.42 -26.39
N ARG A 27 -7.17 -12.89 -25.17
CA ARG A 27 -7.42 -11.45 -25.01
C ARG A 27 -6.10 -10.75 -25.37
N ALA A 28 -6.11 -9.91 -26.42
CA ALA A 28 -4.98 -9.03 -26.69
C ALA A 28 -4.58 -8.32 -25.38
N PRO A 29 -3.27 -8.12 -25.10
CA PRO A 29 -2.86 -7.41 -23.90
C PRO A 29 -3.56 -6.06 -23.95
N LYS A 30 -4.55 -5.89 -23.07
CA LYS A 30 -5.14 -4.59 -22.82
C LYS A 30 -3.98 -3.78 -22.28
N ASP A 31 -3.65 -2.69 -22.96
CA ASP A 31 -2.52 -1.84 -22.58
C ASP A 31 -2.60 -1.58 -21.07
N ARG A 32 -1.64 -2.14 -20.33
CA ARG A 32 -1.70 -2.12 -18.87
C ARG A 32 -1.33 -0.71 -18.46
N GLU A 33 -2.28 0.01 -17.86
CA GLU A 33 -2.04 1.32 -17.25
C GLU A 33 -0.72 1.28 -16.48
N SER A 34 0.16 2.26 -16.72
CA SER A 34 1.44 2.34 -16.03
C SER A 34 1.19 2.51 -14.53
N THR A 35 2.10 1.99 -13.70
CA THR A 35 1.98 2.13 -12.25
C THR A 35 1.92 3.61 -11.85
N LEU A 36 2.68 4.47 -12.53
CA LEU A 36 2.66 5.91 -12.32
C LEU A 36 1.28 6.53 -12.61
N ALA A 37 0.66 6.19 -13.74
CA ALA A 37 -0.67 6.69 -14.08
C ALA A 37 -1.72 6.23 -13.04
N ALA A 38 -1.61 4.98 -12.57
CA ALA A 38 -2.48 4.48 -11.51
C ALA A 38 -2.28 5.23 -10.17
N VAL A 39 -1.05 5.60 -9.83
CA VAL A 39 -0.74 6.41 -8.63
C VAL A 39 -1.28 7.83 -8.78
N GLN A 40 -1.13 8.45 -9.96
CA GLN A 40 -1.67 9.79 -10.24
C GLN A 40 -3.19 9.81 -10.11
N ARG A 41 -3.88 8.84 -10.70
CA ARG A 41 -5.34 8.71 -10.55
C ARG A 41 -5.77 8.57 -9.09
N LEU A 42 -5.03 7.78 -8.29
CA LEU A 42 -5.32 7.65 -6.86
C LEU A 42 -5.11 8.97 -6.09
N ARG A 43 -4.14 9.79 -6.50
CA ARG A 43 -3.97 11.13 -5.93
C ARG A 43 -5.16 12.04 -6.26
N ASP A 44 -5.62 12.00 -7.50
CA ASP A 44 -6.79 12.78 -7.94
C ASP A 44 -8.04 12.34 -7.20
N ASP A 45 -8.23 11.02 -7.02
CA ASP A 45 -9.33 10.43 -6.26
C ASP A 45 -9.28 10.86 -4.78
N LEU A 46 -8.10 10.84 -4.14
CA LEU A 46 -7.89 11.31 -2.77
C LEU A 46 -8.20 12.80 -2.60
N ALA A 47 -8.06 13.60 -3.65
CA ALA A 47 -8.37 15.03 -3.62
C ALA A 47 -9.87 15.34 -3.77
N GLN A 48 -10.72 14.36 -4.08
CA GLN A 48 -12.16 14.56 -4.24
C GLN A 48 -12.94 14.56 -2.92
N ASP A 49 -12.36 14.02 -1.84
CA ASP A 49 -12.99 13.95 -0.54
C ASP A 49 -12.33 14.87 0.50
N ASP A 50 -13.03 15.11 1.61
CA ASP A 50 -12.53 15.93 2.70
C ASP A 50 -11.52 15.17 3.60
N TRP A 51 -11.30 13.88 3.37
CA TRP A 51 -10.45 13.07 4.23
C TRP A 51 -8.98 13.48 4.10
N LEU A 52 -8.48 13.66 2.86
CA LEU A 52 -7.10 14.08 2.65
C LEU A 52 -6.81 15.47 3.26
N PRO A 53 -7.61 16.53 3.02
CA PRO A 53 -7.42 17.83 3.66
C PRO A 53 -7.43 17.76 5.20
N GLN A 54 -8.29 16.91 5.79
CA GLN A 54 -8.32 16.71 7.25
C GLN A 54 -7.02 16.06 7.75
N CYS A 55 -6.53 15.03 7.06
CA CYS A 55 -5.25 14.41 7.40
C CYS A 55 -4.07 15.38 7.26
N GLN A 56 -4.04 16.17 6.19
CA GLN A 56 -3.02 17.20 5.98
C GLN A 56 -3.05 18.25 7.10
N GLN A 57 -4.23 18.71 7.54
CA GLN A 57 -4.33 19.64 8.65
C GLN A 57 -3.77 19.05 9.95
N ILE A 58 -4.11 17.80 10.28
CA ILE A 58 -3.57 17.11 11.46
C ILE A 58 -2.03 17.06 11.43
N LEU A 59 -1.46 16.79 10.26
CA LEU A 59 0.00 16.73 10.08
C LEU A 59 0.65 18.10 10.21
N ARG A 60 0.08 19.15 9.60
CA ARG A 60 0.54 20.54 9.77
C ARG A 60 0.53 20.95 11.23
N ASP A 61 -0.60 20.75 11.92
CA ASP A 61 -0.75 21.07 13.34
C ASP A 61 0.28 20.33 14.20
N SER A 62 0.57 19.07 13.85
CA SER A 62 1.57 18.25 14.57
C SER A 62 3.00 18.75 14.36
N VAL A 63 3.36 19.12 13.13
CA VAL A 63 4.68 19.70 12.79
C VAL A 63 4.87 21.04 13.48
N GLU A 64 3.84 21.89 13.50
CA GLU A 64 3.83 23.16 14.20
C GLU A 64 3.97 22.97 15.71
N CYS A 65 3.17 22.09 16.32
CA CYS A 65 3.22 21.77 17.75
C CYS A 65 4.59 21.25 18.19
N ALA A 66 5.26 20.45 17.34
CA ALA A 66 6.58 19.91 17.61
C ALA A 66 7.71 20.95 17.42
N ALA A 67 7.39 22.19 17.06
CA ALA A 67 8.33 23.25 16.68
C ALA A 67 9.28 22.83 15.53
N LEU A 68 8.85 21.87 14.70
CA LEU A 68 9.61 21.36 13.56
C LEU A 68 9.44 22.25 12.31
N ALA A 69 8.52 23.22 12.34
CA ALA A 69 8.25 24.12 11.22
C ALA A 69 9.48 24.92 10.74
N GLN A 70 10.51 25.07 11.59
CA GLN A 70 11.76 25.77 11.23
C GLN A 70 12.90 24.82 10.83
N THR A 71 12.68 23.51 10.89
CA THR A 71 13.68 22.49 10.54
C THR A 71 13.34 21.84 9.21
N PRO A 72 14.34 21.56 8.35
CA PRO A 72 14.11 20.76 7.16
C PRO A 72 13.55 19.38 7.56
N LEU A 73 12.38 19.04 7.03
CA LEU A 73 11.75 17.75 7.26
C LEU A 73 12.38 16.69 6.35
N GLU A 74 12.68 15.53 6.92
CA GLU A 74 13.09 14.33 6.18
C GLU A 74 12.11 13.22 6.51
N VAL A 75 11.71 12.45 5.48
CA VAL A 75 10.69 11.41 5.61
C VAL A 75 11.33 10.05 5.43
N LEU A 76 11.09 9.14 6.36
CA LEU A 76 11.43 7.73 6.24
C LEU A 76 10.15 6.90 6.17
N CYS A 77 9.85 6.32 5.01
CA CYS A 77 8.73 5.42 4.83
C CYS A 77 9.21 3.96 4.88
N LEU A 78 8.74 3.23 5.88
CA LEU A 78 9.02 1.80 6.06
C LEU A 78 7.75 1.00 5.76
N GLY A 79 7.89 -0.13 5.07
CA GLY A 79 6.78 -1.08 4.91
C GLY A 79 5.70 -0.63 3.93
N LEU A 80 6.08 0.09 2.86
CA LEU A 80 5.15 0.58 1.83
C LEU A 80 4.49 -0.56 1.04
N GLY A 81 5.10 -1.75 1.01
CA GLY A 81 4.80 -2.81 0.06
C GLY A 81 5.21 -2.43 -1.37
N SER A 82 4.90 -3.27 -2.35
CA SER A 82 5.27 -3.05 -3.76
C SER A 82 4.13 -2.36 -4.55
N PRO A 83 4.27 -1.09 -5.01
CA PRO A 83 3.27 -0.41 -5.82
C PRO A 83 2.98 -1.11 -7.16
N THR A 84 3.94 -1.80 -7.74
CA THR A 84 3.73 -2.56 -8.98
C THR A 84 2.89 -3.82 -8.74
N ALA A 85 2.95 -4.41 -7.54
CA ALA A 85 2.23 -5.63 -7.19
C ALA A 85 0.90 -5.41 -6.43
N SER A 86 0.74 -4.30 -5.71
CA SER A 86 -0.37 -4.08 -4.76
C SER A 86 -1.11 -2.77 -4.98
N SER A 87 -2.44 -2.81 -5.01
CA SER A 87 -3.28 -1.61 -5.02
C SER A 87 -3.14 -0.80 -3.74
N ASN A 88 -2.97 -1.46 -2.59
CA ASN A 88 -2.82 -0.78 -1.31
C ASN A 88 -1.50 -0.03 -1.27
N ALA A 89 -0.41 -0.62 -1.76
CA ALA A 89 0.89 0.05 -1.85
C ALA A 89 0.84 1.28 -2.79
N ARG A 90 0.07 1.22 -3.89
CA ARG A 90 -0.16 2.40 -4.73
C ARG A 90 -0.93 3.51 -4.01
N ALA A 91 -1.97 3.15 -3.25
CA ALA A 91 -2.74 4.13 -2.47
C ALA A 91 -1.89 4.75 -1.35
N GLN A 92 -1.07 3.96 -0.67
CA GLN A 92 -0.12 4.44 0.34
C GLN A 92 0.93 5.38 -0.28
N LEU A 93 1.46 5.05 -1.46
CA LEU A 93 2.38 5.93 -2.19
C LEU A 93 1.69 7.23 -2.62
N ALA A 94 0.47 7.16 -3.14
CA ALA A 94 -0.31 8.34 -3.52
C ALA A 94 -0.53 9.28 -2.33
N PHE A 95 -0.90 8.73 -1.16
CA PHE A 95 -1.05 9.49 0.07
C PHE A 95 0.28 10.10 0.54
N LEU A 96 1.38 9.32 0.55
CA LEU A 96 2.70 9.81 0.93
C LEU A 96 3.11 11.03 0.10
N LEU A 97 2.94 10.95 -1.23
CA LEU A 97 3.25 12.06 -2.14
C LEU A 97 2.38 13.28 -1.85
N ALA A 98 1.07 13.09 -1.67
CA ALA A 98 0.14 14.18 -1.38
C ALA A 98 0.45 14.89 -0.05
N VAL A 99 0.93 14.16 0.96
CA VAL A 99 1.38 14.74 2.24
C VAL A 99 2.70 15.49 2.07
N CYS A 100 3.66 14.93 1.32
CA CYS A 100 4.94 15.61 1.09
C CYS A 100 4.74 16.93 0.34
N ASP A 101 3.89 16.94 -0.69
CA ASP A 101 3.55 18.14 -1.45
C ASP A 101 2.90 19.21 -0.55
N ASP A 102 1.98 18.81 0.32
CA ASP A 102 1.30 19.73 1.25
C ASP A 102 2.22 20.34 2.30
N LEU A 103 3.16 19.54 2.84
CA LEU A 103 4.17 19.98 3.79
C LEU A 103 5.40 20.61 3.10
N ASN A 104 5.38 20.75 1.77
CA ASN A 104 6.47 21.28 0.96
C ASN A 104 7.82 20.56 1.22
N ILE A 105 7.76 19.22 1.32
CA ILE A 105 8.91 18.34 1.50
C ILE A 105 9.41 17.91 0.12
N ASP A 106 10.67 18.22 -0.18
CA ASP A 106 11.33 17.76 -1.39
C ASP A 106 11.36 16.22 -1.43
N HIS A 107 10.94 15.62 -2.54
CA HIS A 107 10.96 14.16 -2.74
C HIS A 107 12.36 13.57 -2.57
N ALA A 108 13.42 14.33 -2.84
CA ALA A 108 14.80 13.91 -2.60
C ALA A 108 15.10 13.72 -1.09
N LYS A 109 14.25 14.21 -0.20
CA LYS A 109 14.29 14.01 1.26
C LYS A 109 13.38 12.89 1.75
N VAL A 110 12.74 12.16 0.84
CA VAL A 110 11.88 11.02 1.15
C VAL A 110 12.66 9.73 0.88
N SER A 111 12.96 9.00 1.94
CA SER A 111 13.62 7.70 1.91
C SER A 111 12.60 6.56 2.08
N LEU A 112 12.67 5.54 1.23
CA LEU A 112 11.80 4.38 1.24
C LEU A 112 12.59 3.11 1.56
N TYR A 113 12.01 2.23 2.37
CA TYR A 113 12.51 0.87 2.55
C TYR A 113 11.37 -0.14 2.71
N ASP A 114 11.44 -1.20 1.91
CA ASP A 114 10.65 -2.41 2.08
C ASP A 114 11.41 -3.60 1.45
N PRO A 115 11.56 -4.74 2.14
CA PRO A 115 12.21 -5.92 1.57
C PRO A 115 11.50 -6.49 0.33
N VAL A 116 10.25 -6.11 0.08
CA VAL A 116 9.47 -6.65 -1.05
C VAL A 116 9.54 -5.79 -2.32
N PHE A 117 10.31 -4.70 -2.32
CA PHE A 117 10.46 -3.86 -3.50
C PHE A 117 11.08 -4.61 -4.68
N THR A 118 10.51 -4.37 -5.85
CA THR A 118 10.96 -4.94 -7.13
C THR A 118 11.84 -3.94 -7.90
N VAL A 119 12.46 -4.40 -8.99
CA VAL A 119 13.25 -3.53 -9.88
C VAL A 119 12.34 -2.48 -10.53
N GLU A 120 11.12 -2.86 -10.85
CA GLU A 120 10.09 -1.96 -11.41
C GLU A 120 9.65 -0.90 -10.39
N ASP A 121 9.56 -1.26 -9.10
CA ASP A 121 9.30 -0.29 -8.04
C ASP A 121 10.46 0.70 -7.91
N ALA A 122 11.71 0.22 -7.95
CA ALA A 122 12.89 1.07 -7.90
C ALA A 122 12.93 2.08 -9.07
N ALA A 123 12.57 1.64 -10.28
CA ALA A 123 12.47 2.52 -11.44
C ALA A 123 11.38 3.60 -11.26
N LEU A 124 10.21 3.22 -10.73
CA LEU A 124 9.13 4.16 -10.39
C LEU A 124 9.59 5.18 -9.34
N PHE A 125 10.27 4.73 -8.28
CA PHE A 125 10.75 5.62 -7.22
C PHE A 125 11.80 6.60 -7.74
N HIS A 126 12.67 6.15 -8.64
CA HIS A 126 13.63 7.02 -9.32
C HIS A 126 12.94 8.08 -10.18
N GLU A 127 11.90 7.70 -10.94
CA GLU A 127 11.08 8.65 -11.72
C GLU A 127 10.38 9.69 -10.82
N LEU A 128 9.96 9.28 -9.62
CA LEU A 128 9.35 10.15 -8.61
C LEU A 128 10.36 10.92 -7.75
N GLN A 129 11.67 10.76 -8.00
CA GLN A 129 12.77 11.38 -7.24
C GLN A 129 12.83 10.98 -5.75
N LEU A 130 12.36 9.79 -5.41
CA LEU A 130 12.39 9.23 -4.06
C LEU A 130 13.67 8.43 -3.85
N GLN A 131 14.22 8.46 -2.63
CA GLN A 131 15.43 7.72 -2.28
C GLN A 131 15.11 6.30 -1.85
N LEU A 132 15.66 5.31 -2.55
CA LEU A 132 15.54 3.91 -2.15
C LEU A 132 16.69 3.53 -1.20
N LEU A 133 16.36 3.03 -0.01
CA LEU A 133 17.34 2.50 0.92
C LEU A 133 17.56 1.01 0.68
N THR A 134 18.81 0.57 0.78
CA THR A 134 19.21 -0.83 0.66
C THR A 134 19.08 -1.62 1.97
N GLU A 135 18.95 -0.92 3.10
CA GLU A 135 18.85 -1.48 4.44
C GLU A 135 17.89 -0.69 5.32
N ASN A 136 17.32 -1.34 6.34
CA ASN A 136 16.41 -0.70 7.26
C ASN A 136 17.16 0.28 8.17
N LYS A 137 16.92 1.60 7.99
CA LYS A 137 17.48 2.67 8.83
C LYS A 137 16.59 3.05 10.03
N ALA A 138 15.84 2.10 10.60
CA ALA A 138 14.99 2.33 11.78
C ALA A 138 15.73 2.92 13.00
N SER A 139 17.06 2.98 12.99
CA SER A 139 17.89 3.56 14.05
C SER A 139 18.19 5.07 13.90
N LEU A 140 17.79 5.74 12.81
CA LEU A 140 18.24 7.13 12.52
C LEU A 140 17.14 8.18 12.32
N ALA A 141 15.87 7.80 12.16
CA ALA A 141 14.79 8.77 12.00
C ALA A 141 14.13 9.09 13.34
N THR A 142 14.01 10.37 13.68
CA THR A 142 13.08 10.86 14.70
C THR A 142 11.69 10.39 14.32
N ALA A 143 11.25 9.31 14.97
CA ALA A 143 10.12 8.49 14.55
C ALA A 143 8.77 9.20 14.77
N LEU A 144 8.14 9.65 13.69
CA LEU A 144 6.67 9.65 13.60
C LEU A 144 6.23 8.30 13.03
N LEU A 145 6.38 7.25 13.84
CA LEU A 145 5.92 5.90 13.51
C LEU A 145 4.40 5.81 13.72
N PHE A 146 3.61 5.90 12.64
CA PHE A 146 2.34 5.19 12.57
C PHE A 146 2.64 3.71 12.32
N GLY A 147 3.02 3.00 13.38
CA GLY A 147 3.24 1.56 13.41
C GLY A 147 2.22 0.88 14.30
N TRP A 148 1.31 0.13 13.69
CA TRP A 148 0.33 -0.74 14.34
C TRP A 148 1.07 -1.69 15.31
N ARG A 149 0.93 -1.45 16.61
CA ARG A 149 1.47 -2.33 17.65
C ARG A 149 0.50 -3.49 17.82
N ASN A 150 0.89 -4.66 17.29
CA ASN A 150 0.23 -5.92 17.61
C ASN A 150 0.75 -6.37 18.98
N ASP A 151 0.08 -5.94 20.05
CA ASP A 151 0.30 -6.54 21.37
C ASP A 151 -0.38 -7.91 21.36
N SER A 152 0.41 -8.97 21.43
CA SER A 152 -0.06 -10.32 21.75
C SER A 152 0.89 -10.91 22.79
N ASN A 153 0.51 -10.72 24.05
CA ASN A 153 0.83 -11.61 25.16
C ASN A 153 -0.23 -11.41 26.24
N TYR A 154 -1.30 -12.21 26.15
CA TYR A 154 -1.99 -12.84 27.28
C TYR A 154 -2.71 -14.09 26.78
#